data_AF-A0A3G5T248-F1
#
_entry.id   AF-A0A3G5T248-F1
#
_cell.length_a   1.000
_cell.length_b   1.000
_cell.length_c   1.000
_cell.angle_alpha   90.00
_cell.angle_beta   90.00
_cell.angle_gamma   90.00
#
_symmetry.space_group_name_H-M   'P 1'
#
loop_
_entity.id
_entity.type
_entity.pdbx_description
1 polymer ?
#
loop_
_entity_poly.entity_id
_entity_poly.type
_entity_poly.pdbx_seq_one_letter_code
_entity_poly.pdbx_strand_id
1 'polypeptide(L)'
;MNDAKTNVPGTFQAFDIGTRSRERRDVGSIGRWRPRAGGAENGYIDVTVWGSGVSEGGDGYEIPPETIRKLPPCFYSRWKTGAEVYEQFINNPIGPDNYPQEHDHDRFENWEDYENDDEGYWWTGNCSSARFESDVIGEFADYVDEWFEENPPMYVEPGDPEPVPDVPPEVLVEYAHEAMELPEPEVSWNPKRDGDGATLVNIDTWFWLDDGPVELEVHAEAGGNTATVQATLGEISFSAPSAASVSSGRKVRRRTVR
;
A
#
# COMPACT_ATOMS: atom_id res chain seq x y z
N MET A 1 47.04 -18.71 -12.34
CA MET A 1 46.25 -17.47 -12.50
C MET A 1 45.35 -17.65 -13.70
N ASN A 2 44.09 -17.99 -13.45
CA ASN A 2 42.93 -17.77 -14.30
C ASN A 2 41.73 -18.24 -13.46
N ASP A 3 41.33 -17.39 -12.51
CA ASP A 3 40.07 -17.54 -11.78
C ASP A 3 38.95 -17.14 -12.73
N ALA A 4 38.39 -18.12 -13.44
CA ALA A 4 37.13 -17.93 -14.13
C ALA A 4 36.01 -17.92 -13.07
N LYS A 5 35.70 -16.71 -12.57
CA LYS A 5 34.42 -16.41 -11.92
C LYS A 5 33.30 -16.61 -12.95
N THR A 6 32.82 -17.83 -13.12
CA THR A 6 31.54 -18.05 -13.79
C THR A 6 30.44 -17.76 -12.76
N ASN A 7 30.04 -16.49 -12.68
CA ASN A 7 28.72 -16.14 -12.16
C ASN A 7 27.70 -16.93 -12.97
N VAL A 8 27.06 -17.92 -12.36
CA VAL A 8 25.84 -18.51 -12.92
C VAL A 8 24.72 -17.54 -12.53
N PRO A 9 24.08 -16.82 -13.46
CA PRO A 9 22.95 -15.98 -13.13
C PRO A 9 21.78 -16.88 -12.74
N GLY A 10 21.54 -17.02 -11.43
CA GLY A 10 20.29 -17.59 -10.92
C GLY A 10 19.23 -16.51 -10.94
N THR A 11 18.28 -16.59 -11.86
CA THR A 11 17.12 -15.68 -11.88
C THR A 11 16.09 -16.19 -10.87
N PHE A 12 15.57 -15.30 -10.02
CA PHE A 12 14.93 -15.66 -8.76
C PHE A 12 13.40 -15.87 -8.81
N GLN A 13 13.01 -16.92 -8.09
CA GLN A 13 11.74 -17.41 -7.50
C GLN A 13 10.37 -16.87 -7.97
N ALA A 14 9.47 -17.82 -8.30
CA ALA A 14 8.04 -17.58 -8.41
C ALA A 14 7.40 -17.71 -7.02
N PHE A 15 7.09 -16.58 -6.38
CA PHE A 15 6.20 -16.53 -5.22
C PHE A 15 4.74 -16.46 -5.68
N ASP A 16 3.88 -17.28 -5.09
CA ASP A 16 2.44 -17.07 -5.16
C ASP A 16 2.10 -15.97 -4.15
N ILE A 17 1.64 -14.81 -4.64
CA ILE A 17 1.23 -13.69 -3.78
C ILE A 17 -0.29 -13.65 -3.68
N GLY A 18 -0.79 -13.69 -2.45
CA GLY A 18 -2.20 -13.52 -2.12
C GLY A 18 -2.42 -12.23 -1.33
N THR A 19 -3.48 -11.51 -1.64
CA THR A 19 -3.86 -10.27 -0.95
C THR A 19 -5.18 -10.44 -0.22
N ARG A 20 -5.30 -9.83 0.95
CA ARG A 20 -6.54 -9.76 1.72
C ARG A 20 -6.64 -8.39 2.38
N SER A 21 -7.74 -7.69 2.10
CA SER A 21 -8.11 -6.47 2.80
C SER A 21 -9.19 -6.75 3.84
N ARG A 22 -9.16 -5.98 4.94
CA ARG A 22 -10.24 -5.93 5.91
C ARG A 22 -10.56 -4.48 6.24
N GLU A 23 -11.77 -4.10 5.89
CA GLU A 23 -12.39 -2.88 6.38
C GLU A 23 -12.94 -3.11 7.80
N ARG A 24 -12.71 -2.16 8.71
CA ARG A 24 -13.34 -2.22 10.03
C ARG A 24 -14.79 -1.77 9.88
N ARG A 25 -15.74 -2.73 9.90
CA ARG A 25 -17.19 -2.44 9.96
C ARG A 25 -17.57 -1.78 11.27
N ASP A 26 -17.43 -0.47 11.36
CA ASP A 26 -18.22 0.32 12.30
C ASP A 26 -19.59 0.55 11.66
N VAL A 27 -20.52 -0.38 11.91
CA VAL A 27 -21.93 -0.22 11.54
C VAL A 27 -22.51 0.89 12.43
N GLY A 28 -22.46 2.12 11.95
CA GLY A 28 -22.98 3.29 12.67
C GLY A 28 -23.29 4.44 11.73
N SER A 29 -24.51 4.44 11.19
CA SER A 29 -25.21 5.58 10.57
C SER A 29 -24.43 6.38 9.51
N ILE A 30 -24.82 6.19 8.25
CA ILE A 30 -24.89 7.26 7.25
C ILE A 30 -25.25 8.60 7.92
N GLY A 31 -24.36 9.59 7.82
CA GLY A 31 -24.62 10.98 8.24
C GLY A 31 -23.85 11.54 9.44
N ARG A 32 -22.79 10.88 9.96
CA ARG A 32 -21.88 11.57 10.91
C ARG A 32 -20.44 11.11 10.76
N TRP A 33 -19.63 11.95 10.12
CA TRP A 33 -18.18 11.81 10.08
C TRP A 33 -17.63 11.68 11.52
N ARG A 34 -16.74 10.72 11.73
CA ARG A 34 -16.01 10.55 12.99
C ARG A 34 -14.55 10.90 12.73
N PRO A 35 -14.01 11.96 13.37
CA PRO A 35 -12.60 12.27 13.22
C PRO A 35 -11.75 11.09 13.63
N ARG A 36 -10.93 10.59 12.69
CA ARG A 36 -9.83 9.68 13.00
C ARG A 36 -8.61 10.54 13.24
N ALA A 37 -7.96 10.36 14.39
CA ALA A 37 -6.74 11.07 14.72
C ALA A 37 -5.62 10.69 13.73
N GLY A 38 -5.18 11.66 12.94
CA GLY A 38 -4.04 11.61 12.03
C GLY A 38 -3.91 13.00 11.41
N GLY A 39 -2.77 13.66 11.58
CA GLY A 39 -2.60 15.03 11.08
C GLY A 39 -2.61 15.06 9.56
N ALA A 40 -3.67 15.59 8.97
CA ALA A 40 -3.81 15.89 7.55
C ALA A 40 -3.23 17.27 7.17
N GLU A 41 -2.39 17.90 8.00
CA GLU A 41 -1.56 19.03 7.54
C GLU A 41 -0.80 18.62 6.26
N ASN A 42 -1.26 19.15 5.12
CA ASN A 42 -0.79 18.87 3.75
C ASN A 42 -1.14 17.48 3.16
N GLY A 43 -2.15 16.79 3.70
CA GLY A 43 -2.72 15.59 3.07
C GLY A 43 -1.97 14.27 3.28
N TYR A 44 -0.90 14.27 4.07
CA TYR A 44 -0.12 13.07 4.33
C TYR A 44 -0.86 12.10 5.26
N ILE A 45 -0.72 10.80 4.99
CA ILE A 45 -1.17 9.71 5.85
C ILE A 45 0.03 9.01 6.45
N ASP A 46 -0.08 8.65 7.73
CA ASP A 46 0.86 7.76 8.41
C ASP A 46 0.35 6.33 8.26
N VAL A 47 1.16 5.48 7.64
CA VAL A 47 0.87 4.07 7.42
C VAL A 47 1.80 3.26 8.29
N THR A 48 1.26 2.39 9.13
CA THR A 48 2.09 1.44 9.91
C THR A 48 2.17 0.13 9.16
N VAL A 49 3.39 -0.35 8.90
CA VAL A 49 3.67 -1.63 8.23
C VAL A 49 4.41 -2.56 9.18
N TRP A 50 4.10 -3.85 9.15
CA TRP A 50 4.74 -4.88 9.97
C TRP A 50 4.51 -6.26 9.37
N GLY A 51 5.18 -7.29 9.86
CA GLY A 51 5.00 -8.62 9.30
C GLY A 51 5.77 -9.72 10.00
N SER A 52 5.82 -10.87 9.33
CA SER A 52 6.60 -12.04 9.75
C SER A 52 6.92 -12.92 8.57
N GLY A 53 7.90 -13.81 8.74
CA GLY A 53 8.22 -14.82 7.75
C GLY A 53 8.70 -16.12 8.38
N VAL A 54 8.79 -17.15 7.54
CA VAL A 54 9.30 -18.48 7.88
C VAL A 54 10.40 -18.82 6.89
N SER A 55 11.53 -19.33 7.37
CA SER A 55 12.62 -19.83 6.52
C SER A 55 12.48 -21.32 6.20
N GLU A 56 13.30 -21.84 5.28
CA GLU A 56 13.30 -23.28 4.94
C GLU A 56 13.54 -24.18 6.16
N GLY A 57 14.34 -23.72 7.13
CA GLY A 57 14.57 -24.40 8.41
C GLY A 57 13.33 -24.51 9.32
N GLY A 58 12.26 -23.79 8.99
CA GLY A 58 11.04 -23.69 9.79
C GLY A 58 11.14 -22.67 10.92
N ASP A 59 12.25 -21.94 11.01
CA ASP A 59 12.43 -20.85 11.96
C ASP A 59 11.64 -19.63 11.50
N GLY A 60 10.83 -19.09 12.42
CA GLY A 60 10.06 -17.87 12.19
C GLY A 60 10.87 -16.63 12.54
N TYR A 61 10.64 -15.54 11.82
CA TYR A 61 11.17 -14.21 12.14
C TYR A 61 10.07 -13.15 12.04
N GLU A 62 10.27 -12.04 12.75
CA GLU A 62 9.34 -10.91 12.76
C GLU A 62 9.92 -9.73 11.96
N ILE A 63 9.05 -9.04 11.26
CA ILE A 63 9.33 -7.75 10.63
C ILE A 63 8.75 -6.69 11.59
N PRO A 64 9.61 -5.94 12.30
CA PRO A 64 9.15 -5.00 13.32
C PRO A 64 8.29 -3.89 12.70
N PRO A 65 7.37 -3.30 13.47
CA PRO A 65 6.52 -2.23 12.97
C PRO A 65 7.33 -0.98 12.62
N GLU A 66 7.09 -0.45 11.43
CA GLU A 66 7.61 0.81 10.93
C GLU A 66 6.45 1.72 10.50
N THR A 67 6.57 3.02 10.76
CA THR A 67 5.60 4.02 10.29
C THR A 67 6.19 4.78 9.11
N ILE A 68 5.54 4.66 7.95
CA ILE A 68 5.90 5.36 6.72
C ILE A 68 4.89 6.47 6.44
N ARG A 69 5.40 7.64 6.02
CA ARG A 69 4.57 8.80 5.69
C ARG A 69 4.38 8.88 4.17
N LYS A 70 3.13 8.81 3.71
CA LYS A 70 2.78 8.79 2.28
C LYS A 70 1.74 9.85 1.96
N LEU A 71 1.66 10.25 0.70
CA LEU A 71 0.65 11.19 0.20
C LEU A 71 -0.14 10.44 -0.88
N PRO A 72 -1.44 10.13 -0.67
CA PRO A 72 -2.24 9.38 -1.64
C PRO A 72 -2.54 10.21 -2.90
N PRO A 73 -3.08 9.57 -3.96
CA PRO A 73 -3.46 10.27 -5.19
C PRO A 73 -4.50 11.36 -4.96
N CYS A 74 -5.48 11.11 -4.08
CA CYS A 74 -6.48 12.08 -3.63
C CYS A 74 -6.48 12.21 -2.10
N PHE A 75 -6.60 13.44 -1.58
CA PHE A 75 -6.63 13.72 -0.14
C PHE A 75 -7.46 14.97 0.20
N TYR A 76 -7.91 15.09 1.45
CA TYR A 76 -8.49 16.36 1.94
C TYR A 76 -7.42 17.38 2.28
N SER A 77 -7.69 18.63 1.94
CA SER A 77 -6.85 19.76 2.32
C SER A 77 -7.69 20.95 2.78
N ARG A 78 -7.14 21.71 3.73
CA ARG A 78 -7.76 22.93 4.24
C ARG A 78 -7.87 23.97 3.12
N TRP A 79 -9.06 24.50 2.90
CA TRP A 79 -9.33 25.47 1.84
C TRP A 79 -9.58 26.89 2.35
N LYS A 80 -10.75 27.15 2.94
CA LYS A 80 -11.25 28.48 3.31
C LYS A 80 -12.02 28.45 4.62
N THR A 81 -12.13 29.59 5.30
CA THR A 81 -13.02 29.70 6.47
C THR A 81 -14.49 29.65 6.08
N GLY A 82 -15.37 29.51 7.07
CA GLY A 82 -16.81 29.58 6.85
C GLY A 82 -17.23 30.90 6.23
N ALA A 83 -16.77 32.01 6.81
CA ALA A 83 -17.03 33.35 6.34
C ALA A 83 -16.49 33.59 4.92
N GLU A 84 -15.30 33.08 4.60
CA GLU A 84 -14.72 33.20 3.25
C GLU A 84 -15.51 32.43 2.19
N VAL A 85 -16.01 31.22 2.51
CA VAL A 85 -16.87 30.45 1.59
C VAL A 85 -18.21 31.16 1.41
N TYR A 86 -18.79 31.66 2.50
CA TYR A 86 -20.05 32.39 2.45
C TYR A 86 -19.98 33.64 1.56
N GLU A 87 -18.97 34.49 1.79
CA GLU A 87 -18.72 35.67 0.97
C GLU A 87 -18.47 35.31 -0.50
N GLN A 88 -17.75 34.21 -0.77
CA GLN A 88 -17.50 33.78 -2.14
C GLN A 88 -18.80 33.35 -2.85
N PHE A 89 -19.66 32.58 -2.21
CA PHE A 89 -20.89 32.06 -2.81
C PHE A 89 -21.99 33.14 -2.98
N ILE A 90 -22.11 34.07 -2.03
CA ILE A 90 -23.02 35.22 -2.16
C ILE A 90 -22.58 36.16 -3.30
N ASN A 91 -21.28 36.43 -3.43
CA ASN A 91 -20.76 37.39 -4.42
C ASN A 91 -20.55 36.78 -5.81
N ASN A 92 -20.41 35.46 -5.91
CA ASN A 92 -20.21 34.75 -7.17
C ASN A 92 -21.05 33.46 -7.25
N PRO A 93 -22.37 33.58 -7.51
CA PRO A 93 -23.28 32.43 -7.53
C PRO A 93 -23.04 31.45 -8.69
N ILE A 94 -22.12 31.76 -9.61
CA ILE A 94 -21.61 30.85 -10.64
C ILE A 94 -20.12 30.71 -10.36
N GLY A 95 -19.62 29.51 -10.06
CA GLY A 95 -18.25 29.26 -9.57
C GLY A 95 -17.11 30.01 -10.31
N PRO A 96 -15.91 30.11 -9.69
CA PRO A 96 -14.84 31.03 -10.09
C PRO A 96 -14.29 30.93 -11.54
N ASP A 97 -14.73 29.97 -12.34
CA ASP A 97 -14.16 29.65 -13.66
C ASP A 97 -15.11 29.79 -14.88
N ASN A 98 -16.31 30.38 -14.78
CA ASN A 98 -17.25 30.50 -15.92
C ASN A 98 -17.54 29.19 -16.68
N TYR A 99 -17.28 28.03 -16.06
CA TYR A 99 -17.88 26.75 -16.42
C TYR A 99 -19.24 26.66 -15.73
N PRO A 100 -20.25 26.01 -16.32
CA PRO A 100 -21.52 25.78 -15.66
C PRO A 100 -21.32 24.81 -14.47
N GLN A 101 -20.90 25.37 -13.34
CA GLN A 101 -20.81 24.73 -12.04
C GLN A 101 -22.07 25.09 -11.23
N GLU A 102 -23.25 24.78 -11.78
CA GLU A 102 -24.54 24.99 -11.09
C GLU A 102 -24.67 24.16 -9.79
N HIS A 103 -23.69 23.32 -9.45
CA HIS A 103 -23.71 22.38 -8.32
C HIS A 103 -22.56 22.53 -7.31
N ASP A 104 -21.65 23.51 -7.46
CA ASP A 104 -20.49 23.56 -6.55
C ASP A 104 -20.90 24.01 -5.14
N HIS A 105 -21.93 24.86 -5.00
CA HIS A 105 -22.49 25.23 -3.69
C HIS A 105 -23.32 24.10 -3.06
N ASP A 106 -24.01 23.29 -3.86
CA ASP A 106 -24.83 22.16 -3.38
C ASP A 106 -24.00 21.09 -2.64
N ARG A 107 -22.69 21.03 -2.94
CA ARG A 107 -21.75 20.10 -2.29
C ARG A 107 -21.29 20.57 -0.91
N PHE A 108 -21.46 21.85 -0.57
CA PHE A 108 -21.09 22.40 0.73
C PHE A 108 -22.33 22.48 1.62
N GLU A 109 -22.66 21.37 2.28
CA GLU A 109 -23.87 21.28 3.10
C GLU A 109 -23.91 22.35 4.20
N ASN A 110 -25.04 23.08 4.28
CA ASN A 110 -25.29 24.12 5.29
C ASN A 110 -24.21 25.21 5.34
N TRP A 111 -23.58 25.57 4.22
CA TRP A 111 -22.56 26.61 4.17
C TRP A 111 -23.03 27.98 4.70
N GLU A 112 -24.33 28.26 4.60
CA GLU A 112 -24.95 29.48 5.14
C GLU A 112 -24.84 29.58 6.67
N ASP A 113 -24.75 28.45 7.39
CA ASP A 113 -24.67 28.44 8.85
C ASP A 113 -23.32 28.98 9.36
N TYR A 114 -22.30 29.04 8.50
CA TYR A 114 -20.94 29.44 8.86
C TYR A 114 -20.59 30.86 8.37
N GLU A 115 -21.58 31.69 8.07
CA GLU A 115 -21.41 33.03 7.47
C GLU A 115 -20.48 33.98 8.24
N ASN A 116 -20.38 33.82 9.56
CA ASN A 116 -19.58 34.67 10.45
C ASN A 116 -18.43 33.89 11.12
N ASP A 117 -18.07 32.72 10.61
CA ASP A 117 -17.01 31.88 11.20
C ASP A 117 -15.66 32.08 10.47
N ASP A 118 -14.75 32.77 11.15
CA ASP A 118 -13.37 33.03 10.72
C ASP A 118 -12.34 32.04 11.31
N GLU A 119 -12.78 31.11 12.15
CA GLU A 119 -11.91 30.21 12.90
C GLU A 119 -11.92 28.78 12.35
N GLY A 120 -13.10 28.28 11.95
CA GLY A 120 -13.26 26.95 11.37
C GLY A 120 -12.98 26.96 9.87
N TYR A 121 -12.76 25.77 9.30
CA TYR A 121 -12.36 25.64 7.91
C TYR A 121 -13.17 24.60 7.15
N TRP A 122 -13.45 24.93 5.89
CA TRP A 122 -13.84 23.96 4.88
C TRP A 122 -12.63 23.16 4.40
N TRP A 123 -12.81 21.86 4.35
CA TRP A 123 -11.86 20.89 3.81
C TRP A 123 -12.41 20.32 2.52
N THR A 124 -11.58 20.33 1.47
CA THR A 124 -11.95 19.88 0.12
C THR A 124 -10.94 18.86 -0.39
N GLY A 125 -11.39 18.01 -1.31
CA GLY A 125 -10.50 17.10 -2.01
C GLY A 125 -9.47 17.80 -2.88
N ASN A 126 -8.28 17.20 -2.95
CA ASN A 126 -7.20 17.55 -3.83
C ASN A 126 -6.64 16.26 -4.44
N CYS A 127 -6.55 16.20 -5.76
CA CYS A 127 -6.09 15.01 -6.48
C CYS A 127 -4.90 15.32 -7.39
N SER A 128 -3.96 14.39 -7.49
CA SER A 128 -2.74 14.52 -8.29
C SER A 128 -2.43 13.24 -9.06
N SER A 129 -2.52 13.32 -10.39
CA SER A 129 -2.17 12.21 -11.29
C SER A 129 -0.70 11.80 -11.19
N ALA A 130 0.18 12.68 -10.70
CA ALA A 130 1.58 12.38 -10.47
C ALA A 130 1.81 11.26 -9.43
N ARG A 131 0.77 10.88 -8.68
CA ARG A 131 0.78 9.83 -7.65
C ARG A 131 -0.14 8.66 -8.01
N PHE A 132 -0.73 8.68 -9.19
CA PHE A 132 -1.58 7.61 -9.68
C PHE A 132 -0.73 6.61 -10.47
N GLU A 133 -0.95 5.31 -10.27
CA GLU A 133 -0.12 4.25 -10.86
C GLU A 133 -0.23 4.21 -12.39
N SER A 134 -1.41 4.49 -12.92
CA SER A 134 -1.68 4.45 -14.36
C SER A 134 -1.33 5.76 -15.07
N ASP A 135 -0.74 5.66 -16.26
CA ASP A 135 -0.51 6.77 -17.17
C ASP A 135 -1.71 7.06 -18.08
N VAL A 136 -2.79 6.27 -17.98
CA VAL A 136 -4.03 6.45 -18.72
C VAL A 136 -4.86 7.56 -18.06
N ILE A 137 -4.89 8.73 -18.71
CA ILE A 137 -5.62 9.92 -18.22
C ILE A 137 -7.09 9.61 -17.87
N GLY A 138 -7.75 8.72 -18.63
CA GLY A 138 -9.14 8.34 -18.37
C GLY A 138 -9.35 7.62 -17.04
N GLU A 139 -8.43 6.73 -16.65
CA GLU A 139 -8.53 5.97 -15.41
C GLU A 139 -8.33 6.88 -14.19
N PHE A 140 -7.45 7.87 -14.29
CA PHE A 140 -7.31 8.89 -13.26
C PHE A 140 -8.58 9.74 -13.13
N ALA A 141 -9.21 10.12 -14.25
CA ALA A 141 -10.45 10.89 -14.22
C ALA A 141 -11.59 10.10 -13.55
N ASP A 142 -11.78 8.83 -13.92
CA ASP A 142 -12.79 7.97 -13.31
C ASP A 142 -12.56 7.80 -11.79
N TYR A 143 -11.30 7.58 -11.38
CA TYR A 143 -10.91 7.51 -9.96
C TYR A 143 -11.21 8.81 -9.20
N VAL A 144 -10.91 9.96 -9.81
CA VAL A 144 -11.17 11.28 -9.21
C VAL A 144 -12.68 11.50 -9.03
N ASP A 145 -13.47 11.16 -10.04
CA ASP A 145 -14.92 11.31 -10.00
C ASP A 145 -15.55 10.46 -8.88
N GLU A 146 -15.16 9.19 -8.77
CA GLU A 146 -15.60 8.29 -7.69
C GLU A 146 -15.17 8.83 -6.32
N TRP A 147 -13.92 9.26 -6.18
CA TRP A 147 -13.41 9.79 -4.92
C TRP A 147 -14.21 11.02 -4.46
N PHE A 148 -14.49 11.98 -5.34
CA PHE A 148 -15.25 13.19 -5.00
C PHE A 148 -16.75 12.94 -4.80
N GLU A 149 -17.30 11.84 -5.30
CA GLU A 149 -18.67 11.41 -4.99
C GLU A 149 -18.77 10.87 -3.55
N GLU A 150 -17.77 10.11 -3.11
CA GLU A 150 -17.73 9.54 -1.76
C GLU A 150 -17.18 10.51 -0.70
N ASN A 151 -16.43 11.53 -1.11
CA ASN A 151 -15.72 12.48 -0.25
C ASN A 151 -16.12 13.93 -0.54
N PRO A 152 -17.35 14.35 -0.18
CA PRO A 152 -17.81 15.73 -0.39
C PRO A 152 -17.06 16.72 0.54
N PRO A 153 -17.00 18.01 0.16
CA PRO A 153 -16.50 19.06 1.05
C PRO A 153 -17.15 19.02 2.43
N MET A 154 -16.35 19.26 3.47
CA MET A 154 -16.82 19.21 4.85
C MET A 154 -16.30 20.37 5.68
N TYR A 155 -17.13 20.86 6.59
CA TYR A 155 -16.75 21.89 7.54
C TYR A 155 -16.19 21.26 8.81
N VAL A 156 -15.09 21.82 9.32
CA VAL A 156 -14.44 21.38 10.56
C VAL A 156 -14.35 22.57 11.51
N GLU A 157 -14.94 22.40 12.69
CA GLU A 157 -14.97 23.43 13.72
C GLU A 157 -13.57 23.71 14.30
N PRO A 158 -13.35 24.91 14.86
CA PRO A 158 -12.09 25.25 15.50
C PRO A 158 -11.70 24.25 16.61
N GLY A 159 -10.53 23.64 16.48
CA GLY A 159 -9.99 22.72 17.48
C GLY A 159 -10.47 21.27 17.35
N ASP A 160 -11.36 20.98 16.41
CA ASP A 160 -11.67 19.60 16.03
C ASP A 160 -10.50 18.97 15.26
N PRO A 161 -10.39 17.62 15.27
CA PRO A 161 -9.31 16.94 14.57
C PRO A 161 -9.45 17.12 13.06
N GLU A 162 -8.32 17.24 12.37
CA GLU A 162 -8.27 17.34 10.92
C GLU A 162 -8.91 16.12 10.24
N PRO A 163 -9.56 16.31 9.09
CA PRO A 163 -10.19 15.22 8.40
C PRO A 163 -9.17 14.41 7.61
N VAL A 164 -9.05 13.13 7.97
CA VAL A 164 -8.32 12.14 7.19
C VAL A 164 -9.33 11.39 6.32
N PRO A 165 -9.19 11.42 4.98
CA PRO A 165 -10.03 10.59 4.12
C PRO A 165 -9.80 9.11 4.44
N ASP A 166 -10.81 8.29 4.18
CA ASP A 166 -10.65 6.85 4.32
C ASP A 166 -9.54 6.39 3.37
N VAL A 167 -8.52 5.71 3.91
CA VAL A 167 -7.45 5.14 3.10
C VAL A 167 -7.98 3.85 2.48
N PRO A 168 -8.19 3.80 1.15
CA PRO A 168 -8.79 2.63 0.53
C PRO A 168 -7.89 1.40 0.74
N PRO A 169 -8.46 0.21 0.97
CA PRO A 169 -7.66 -0.98 1.22
C PRO A 169 -6.70 -1.35 0.08
N GLU A 170 -7.00 -0.96 -1.16
CA GLU A 170 -6.18 -1.16 -2.35
C GLU A 170 -4.82 -0.44 -2.21
N VAL A 171 -4.85 0.81 -1.75
CA VAL A 171 -3.63 1.59 -1.48
C VAL A 171 -2.82 0.98 -0.33
N LEU A 172 -3.49 0.43 0.69
CA LEU A 172 -2.80 -0.29 1.77
C LEU A 172 -2.15 -1.59 1.28
N VAL A 173 -2.76 -2.29 0.32
CA VAL A 173 -2.14 -3.47 -0.31
C VAL A 173 -0.85 -3.08 -1.01
N GLU A 174 -0.83 -1.97 -1.76
CA GLU A 174 0.40 -1.46 -2.39
C GLU A 174 1.48 -1.16 -1.36
N TYR A 175 1.16 -0.47 -0.27
CA TYR A 175 2.15 -0.18 0.78
C TYR A 175 2.67 -1.43 1.49
N ALA A 176 1.81 -2.44 1.72
CA ALA A 176 2.24 -3.73 2.24
C ALA A 176 3.15 -4.48 1.24
N HIS A 177 2.91 -4.34 -0.07
CA HIS A 177 3.78 -4.87 -1.12
C HIS A 177 5.12 -4.14 -1.18
N GLU A 178 5.13 -2.80 -1.10
CA GLU A 178 6.38 -2.00 -1.07
C GLU A 178 7.24 -2.33 0.15
N ALA A 179 6.61 -2.59 1.30
CA ALA A 179 7.29 -2.98 2.54
C ALA A 179 7.75 -4.45 2.56
N MET A 180 7.35 -5.26 1.58
CA MET A 180 7.77 -6.65 1.48
C MET A 180 9.20 -6.74 0.94
N GLU A 181 10.17 -6.63 1.83
CA GLU A 181 11.58 -6.94 1.51
C GLU A 181 11.81 -8.46 1.58
N LEU A 182 12.09 -9.09 0.44
CA LEU A 182 12.48 -10.51 0.39
C LEU A 182 13.96 -10.64 0.78
N PRO A 183 14.32 -11.33 1.89
CA PRO A 183 15.71 -11.61 2.18
C PRO A 183 16.39 -12.31 1.00
N GLU A 184 17.66 -11.96 0.76
CA GLU A 184 18.43 -12.65 -0.26
C GLU A 184 18.57 -14.14 0.12
N PRO A 185 18.29 -15.04 -0.82
CA PRO A 185 18.46 -16.47 -0.66
C PRO A 185 19.92 -16.87 -0.45
N GLU A 186 20.18 -17.80 0.46
CA GLU A 186 21.47 -18.47 0.52
C GLU A 186 21.39 -19.76 -0.29
N VAL A 187 22.15 -19.84 -1.39
CA VAL A 187 22.24 -21.04 -2.23
C VAL A 187 23.57 -21.73 -1.98
N SER A 188 23.52 -23.01 -1.61
CA SER A 188 24.68 -23.88 -1.57
C SER A 188 24.76 -24.81 -2.76
N TRP A 189 26.00 -25.18 -3.08
CA TRP A 189 26.31 -26.19 -4.08
C TRP A 189 27.42 -27.11 -3.60
N ASN A 190 27.31 -28.37 -4.01
CA ASN A 190 28.29 -29.43 -3.81
C ASN A 190 28.57 -29.81 -2.33
N PRO A 191 28.26 -31.05 -1.91
CA PRO A 191 28.49 -31.48 -0.53
C PRO A 191 29.91 -31.27 -0.05
N LYS A 192 30.03 -30.73 1.15
CA LYS A 192 31.30 -30.57 1.86
C LYS A 192 31.37 -31.58 3.00
N ARG A 193 32.56 -32.09 3.28
CA ARG A 193 32.80 -32.93 4.45
C ARG A 193 32.86 -32.08 5.72
N ASP A 194 32.13 -32.51 6.74
CA ASP A 194 32.16 -31.87 8.06
C ASP A 194 33.57 -31.89 8.68
N GLY A 195 33.97 -30.75 9.24
CA GLY A 195 35.23 -30.57 9.95
C GLY A 195 36.33 -29.90 9.13
N ASP A 196 36.54 -30.30 7.88
CA ASP A 196 37.61 -29.75 7.03
C ASP A 196 37.12 -29.05 5.76
N GLY A 197 35.81 -29.06 5.50
CA GLY A 197 35.21 -28.34 4.38
C GLY A 197 35.62 -28.87 3.01
N ALA A 198 36.25 -30.05 2.96
CA ALA A 198 36.72 -30.64 1.72
C ALA A 198 35.53 -30.97 0.83
N THR A 199 35.58 -30.49 -0.41
CA THR A 199 34.59 -30.78 -1.44
C THR A 199 34.64 -32.26 -1.81
N LEU A 200 33.49 -32.93 -1.77
CA LEU A 200 33.37 -34.31 -2.24
C LEU A 200 33.41 -34.34 -3.77
N VAL A 201 34.18 -35.26 -4.34
CA VAL A 201 34.32 -35.44 -5.79
C VAL A 201 33.76 -36.81 -6.20
N ASN A 202 33.31 -36.94 -7.44
CA ASN A 202 32.68 -38.17 -7.98
C ASN A 202 31.35 -38.54 -7.30
N ILE A 203 30.61 -37.53 -6.83
CA ILE A 203 29.20 -37.62 -6.42
C ILE A 203 28.38 -36.68 -7.30
N ASP A 204 27.08 -36.93 -7.39
CA ASP A 204 26.17 -36.03 -8.10
C ASP A 204 26.23 -34.63 -7.44
N THR A 205 26.30 -33.58 -8.27
CA THR A 205 26.23 -32.20 -7.79
C THR A 205 24.77 -31.79 -7.71
N TRP A 206 24.32 -31.44 -6.51
CA TRP A 206 23.00 -30.86 -6.27
C TRP A 206 23.12 -29.43 -5.74
N PHE A 207 22.05 -28.67 -5.93
CA PHE A 207 21.85 -27.32 -5.41
C PHE A 207 20.69 -27.35 -4.42
N TRP A 208 20.80 -26.57 -3.37
CA TRP A 208 19.75 -26.40 -2.37
C TRP A 208 19.82 -24.98 -1.81
N LEU A 209 18.72 -24.54 -1.22
CA LEU A 209 18.70 -23.33 -0.41
C LEU A 209 19.15 -23.71 1.00
N ASP A 210 20.10 -22.97 1.56
CA ASP A 210 20.50 -23.11 2.97
C ASP A 210 19.57 -22.29 3.87
N ASP A 211 19.24 -21.08 3.42
CA ASP A 211 18.35 -20.14 4.11
C ASP A 211 17.63 -19.24 3.09
N GLY A 212 16.48 -18.71 3.49
CA GLY A 212 15.63 -17.85 2.66
C GLY A 212 14.15 -17.98 3.01
N PRO A 213 13.34 -16.95 2.70
CA PRO A 213 11.93 -16.91 3.07
C PRO A 213 11.14 -17.92 2.24
N VAL A 214 10.41 -18.82 2.90
CA VAL A 214 9.46 -19.75 2.23
C VAL A 214 8.01 -19.29 2.37
N GLU A 215 7.70 -18.54 3.42
CA GLU A 215 6.41 -17.89 3.65
C GLU A 215 6.67 -16.51 4.27
N LEU A 216 5.90 -15.52 3.83
CA LEU A 216 5.99 -14.12 4.27
C LEU A 216 4.58 -13.56 4.38
N GLU A 217 4.34 -12.80 5.45
CA GLU A 217 3.10 -12.06 5.68
C GLU A 217 3.46 -10.64 6.09
N VAL A 218 2.97 -9.65 5.34
CA VAL A 218 3.16 -8.22 5.60
C VAL A 218 1.79 -7.56 5.70
N HIS A 219 1.65 -6.66 6.65
CA HIS A 219 0.45 -5.88 6.91
C HIS A 219 0.74 -4.40 6.73
N ALA A 220 -0.30 -3.65 6.33
CA ALA A 220 -0.31 -2.19 6.33
C ALA A 220 -1.61 -1.68 6.94
N GLU A 221 -1.52 -0.69 7.83
CA GLU A 221 -2.67 -0.08 8.49
C GLU A 221 -2.61 1.45 8.41
N ALA A 222 -3.72 2.04 7.97
CA ALA A 222 -4.00 3.47 8.06
C ALA A 222 -5.51 3.71 8.01
N GLY A 223 -5.98 4.82 8.58
CA GLY A 223 -7.40 5.21 8.49
C GLY A 223 -8.39 4.20 9.09
N GLY A 224 -7.94 3.26 9.94
CA GLY A 224 -8.77 2.19 10.49
C GLY A 224 -8.98 0.97 9.56
N ASN A 225 -8.39 1.01 8.37
CA ASN A 225 -8.32 -0.11 7.43
C ASN A 225 -7.00 -0.85 7.58
N THR A 226 -7.03 -2.16 7.31
CA THR A 226 -5.82 -3.00 7.32
C THR A 226 -5.78 -3.86 6.07
N ALA A 227 -4.65 -3.85 5.37
CA ALA A 227 -4.35 -4.79 4.29
C ALA A 227 -3.34 -5.84 4.77
N THR A 228 -3.38 -7.02 4.16
CA THR A 228 -2.44 -8.12 4.39
C THR A 228 -2.04 -8.71 3.05
N VAL A 229 -0.73 -8.82 2.83
CA VAL A 229 -0.12 -9.43 1.67
C VAL A 229 0.67 -10.65 2.14
N GLN A 230 0.37 -11.80 1.56
CA GLN A 230 1.06 -13.06 1.84
C GLN A 230 1.82 -13.50 0.60
N ALA A 231 3.10 -13.82 0.76
CA ALA A 231 3.91 -14.43 -0.28
C ALA A 231 4.32 -15.84 0.15
N THR A 232 4.11 -16.83 -0.71
CA THR A 232 4.54 -18.22 -0.49
C THR A 232 5.46 -18.66 -1.62
N LEU A 233 6.60 -19.25 -1.27
CA LEU A 233 7.53 -19.78 -2.25
C LEU A 233 6.89 -20.95 -3.00
N GLY A 234 6.64 -20.76 -4.30
CA GLY A 234 6.00 -21.75 -5.17
C GLY A 234 7.01 -22.67 -5.84
N GLU A 235 7.87 -22.09 -6.70
CA GLU A 235 8.85 -22.82 -7.49
C GLU A 235 10.21 -22.11 -7.52
N ILE A 236 11.28 -22.91 -7.43
CA ILE A 236 12.65 -22.49 -7.63
C ILE A 236 13.13 -23.12 -8.93
N SER A 237 13.71 -22.30 -9.82
CA SER A 237 14.33 -22.79 -11.05
C SER A 237 15.79 -22.39 -11.12
N PHE A 238 16.64 -23.33 -11.51
CA PHE A 238 18.06 -23.10 -11.77
C PHE A 238 18.31 -23.24 -13.26
N SER A 239 19.05 -22.30 -13.83
CA SER A 239 19.45 -22.34 -15.24
C SER A 239 20.95 -22.09 -15.38
N ALA A 240 21.57 -22.73 -16.36
CA ALA A 240 22.95 -22.46 -16.75
C ALA A 240 23.03 -22.33 -18.28
N PRO A 241 23.94 -21.50 -18.83
CA PRO A 241 24.01 -21.26 -20.28
C PRO A 241 24.19 -22.51 -21.15
N SER A 242 24.71 -23.59 -20.57
CA SER A 242 25.03 -24.85 -21.26
C SER A 242 24.28 -26.07 -20.71
N ALA A 243 23.27 -25.88 -19.85
CA ALA A 243 22.50 -26.96 -19.25
C ALA A 243 20.99 -26.71 -19.34
N ALA A 244 20.21 -27.80 -19.35
CA ALA A 244 18.76 -27.70 -19.19
C ALA A 244 18.43 -27.12 -17.81
N SER A 245 17.39 -26.29 -17.75
CA SER A 245 16.88 -25.79 -16.48
C SER A 245 16.32 -26.93 -15.63
N VAL A 246 16.55 -26.84 -14.32
CA VAL A 246 16.00 -27.76 -13.33
C VAL A 246 15.12 -26.96 -12.40
N SER A 247 13.91 -27.46 -12.14
CA SER A 247 12.98 -26.80 -11.24
C SER A 247 12.45 -27.72 -10.16
N SER A 248 12.17 -27.13 -9.01
CA SER A 248 11.60 -27.79 -7.84
C SER A 248 10.47 -26.92 -7.30
N GLY A 249 9.28 -27.52 -7.14
CA GLY A 249 8.10 -26.83 -6.66
C GLY A 249 7.54 -27.49 -5.39
N ARG A 250 7.04 -26.67 -4.47
CA ARG A 250 6.28 -27.16 -3.31
C ARG A 250 4.87 -27.51 -3.78
N LYS A 251 4.37 -28.71 -3.46
CA LYS A 251 2.95 -29.04 -3.73
C LYS A 251 2.04 -28.24 -2.80
N VAL A 252 1.52 -27.11 -3.26
CA VAL A 252 0.56 -26.31 -2.51
C VAL A 252 -0.80 -27.02 -2.48
N ARG A 253 -1.23 -27.49 -1.31
CA ARG A 253 -2.62 -27.92 -1.10
C ARG A 253 -3.47 -26.67 -0.88
N ARG A 254 -4.17 -26.21 -1.92
CA ARG A 254 -5.21 -25.18 -1.79
C ARG A 254 -6.24 -25.64 -0.76
N ARG A 255 -6.26 -24.99 0.41
CA ARG A 255 -7.36 -25.12 1.37
C ARG A 255 -8.38 -24.05 1.02
N THR A 256 -9.41 -24.43 0.28
CA THR A 256 -10.58 -23.58 0.07
C THR A 256 -11.27 -23.39 1.41
N VAL A 257 -11.11 -22.21 2.03
CA VAL A 257 -11.96 -21.80 3.13
C VAL A 257 -13.29 -21.36 2.51
N ARG A 258 -14.37 -22.08 2.86
CA ARG A 258 -15.75 -21.70 2.53
C ARG A 258 -16.26 -20.68 3.52
#